data_AF-A0A3N7AYQ7-F1
#
_entry.id   AF-A0A3N7AYQ7-F1
#
_cell.length_a   1.000
_cell.length_b   1.000
_cell.length_c   1.000
_cell.angle_alpha   90.00
_cell.angle_beta   90.00
_cell.angle_gamma   90.00
#
_symmetry.space_group_name_H-M   'P 1'
#
loop_
_entity.id
_entity.type
_entity.pdbx_description
1 polymer ?
#
loop_
_entity_poly.entity_id
_entity_poly.type
_entity_poly.pdbx_seq_one_letter_code
_entity_poly.pdbx_strand_id
1 'polypeptide(L)'
;MKKLYIFAISLISISSFAQQTISFEASEGFTAGNINGQQGWTSTSDGEVPPTYITSQLVSTEMATQGSSSFKITPDPLFGPQQGPVIGGFYTFTAPLTYNSFTQSFDVRLTQKNTSTSDFVFRTVNTAGAGSIVTYINFSFNGKILIVTAGSGTLVDTTQTWNANTWYRVKVVSTATGIQYYLNDTLIYTGQPYSNSNINRMDFVHDNYGGSAYIDNIKINNEASLSTKDAVKNDVKLSIYPNPATEFIKITTPNKIRHVEVYDMSGKRVDITLNGDQVNVRNLSSGAYLLNVETDGRNFTEKFIKK
;
A
#
# COMPACT_ATOMS: atom_id res chain seq x y z
N MET A 1 -50.34 6.03 33.97
CA MET A 1 -49.20 5.09 33.81
C MET A 1 -48.46 5.47 32.52
N LYS A 2 -47.32 6.17 32.63
CA LYS A 2 -46.49 6.56 31.47
C LYS A 2 -45.51 5.43 31.17
N LYS A 3 -45.53 4.87 29.97
CA LYS A 3 -44.56 3.86 29.52
C LYS A 3 -43.29 4.59 29.05
N LEU A 4 -42.17 4.41 29.76
CA LEU A 4 -40.85 4.80 29.29
C LEU A 4 -40.33 3.70 28.35
N TYR A 5 -40.08 4.03 27.08
CA TYR A 5 -39.32 3.19 26.17
C TYR A 5 -37.86 3.61 26.26
N ILE A 6 -37.01 2.73 26.81
CA ILE A 6 -35.56 2.91 26.83
C ILE A 6 -35.04 2.54 25.44
N PHE A 7 -34.59 3.52 24.67
CA PHE A 7 -33.81 3.30 23.45
C PHE A 7 -32.42 2.80 23.86
N ALA A 8 -32.12 1.55 23.55
CA ALA A 8 -30.75 1.02 23.63
C ALA A 8 -29.93 1.64 22.48
N ILE A 9 -29.11 2.64 22.80
CA ILE A 9 -28.07 3.11 21.90
C ILE A 9 -26.96 2.06 21.95
N SER A 10 -26.88 1.20 20.94
CA SER A 10 -25.69 0.38 20.75
C SER A 10 -24.55 1.33 20.37
N LEU A 11 -23.62 1.59 21.30
CA LEU A 11 -22.32 2.13 20.94
C LEU A 11 -21.65 1.11 20.02
N ILE A 12 -21.65 1.39 18.72
CA ILE A 12 -20.68 0.78 17.81
C ILE A 12 -19.35 1.42 18.19
N SER A 13 -18.59 0.74 19.04
CA SER A 13 -17.19 1.04 19.27
C SER A 13 -16.46 0.79 17.94
N ILE A 14 -16.27 1.85 17.16
CA ILE A 14 -15.30 1.83 16.07
C ILE A 14 -13.94 1.75 16.77
N SER A 15 -13.40 0.55 16.89
CA SER A 15 -12.00 0.37 17.29
C SER A 15 -11.16 1.10 16.24
N SER A 16 -10.62 2.25 16.63
CA SER A 16 -9.66 2.99 15.81
C SER A 16 -8.40 2.13 15.71
N PHE A 17 -8.19 1.51 14.55
CA PHE A 17 -7.00 0.72 14.30
C PHE A 17 -5.79 1.65 14.10
N ALA A 18 -4.69 1.37 14.79
CA ALA A 18 -3.49 2.19 14.70
C ALA A 18 -2.67 1.80 13.46
N GLN A 19 -2.67 2.68 12.45
CA GLN A 19 -1.66 2.64 11.39
C GLN A 19 -0.30 3.00 11.98
N GLN A 20 0.69 2.13 11.83
CA GLN A 20 2.06 2.46 12.21
C GLN A 20 2.74 3.19 11.05
N THR A 21 3.39 4.32 11.36
CA THR A 21 4.21 5.08 10.42
C THR A 21 5.64 5.12 10.95
N ILE A 22 6.63 4.99 10.06
CA ILE A 22 8.06 5.15 10.34
C ILE A 22 8.64 6.09 9.28
N SER A 23 9.05 7.28 9.71
CA SER A 23 9.72 8.32 8.89
C SER A 23 11.14 8.66 9.36
N PHE A 24 11.69 7.87 10.30
CA PHE A 24 13.06 8.02 10.80
C PHE A 24 13.34 9.36 11.49
N GLU A 25 12.31 10.00 12.04
CA GLU A 25 12.43 11.31 12.67
C GLU A 25 12.86 11.23 14.14
N ALA A 26 13.45 12.32 14.65
CA ALA A 26 13.81 12.42 16.07
C ALA A 26 12.57 12.30 16.99
N SER A 27 11.40 12.74 16.54
CA SER A 27 10.14 12.56 17.27
C SER A 27 9.71 11.09 17.38
N GLU A 28 10.20 10.23 16.50
CA GLU A 28 10.00 8.78 16.53
C GLU A 28 11.14 8.07 17.28
N GLY A 29 12.10 8.82 17.85
CA GLY A 29 13.21 8.30 18.63
C GLY A 29 14.42 7.86 17.81
N PHE A 30 14.54 8.31 16.57
CA PHE A 30 15.73 8.09 15.74
C PHE A 30 16.77 9.20 15.91
N THR A 31 18.03 8.84 15.71
CA THR A 31 19.17 9.77 15.66
C THR A 31 19.95 9.54 14.38
N ALA A 32 20.37 10.62 13.72
CA ALA A 32 21.20 10.56 12.52
C ALA A 32 22.49 9.74 12.78
N GLY A 33 22.86 8.88 11.83
CA GLY A 33 23.96 7.94 11.97
C GLY A 33 23.50 6.48 11.91
N ASN A 34 24.30 5.56 12.47
CA ASN A 34 24.08 4.13 12.37
C ASN A 34 22.67 3.70 12.83
N ILE A 35 21.93 3.00 11.98
CA ILE A 35 20.58 2.51 12.28
C ILE A 35 20.56 1.38 13.32
N ASN A 36 21.66 0.63 13.46
CA ASN A 36 21.68 -0.57 14.29
C ASN A 36 21.36 -0.28 15.75
N GLY A 37 20.36 -0.97 16.29
CA GLY A 37 19.90 -0.82 17.67
C GLY A 37 18.87 0.30 17.88
N GLN A 38 18.52 1.07 16.84
CA GLN A 38 17.51 2.12 16.95
C GLN A 38 16.10 1.58 16.66
N GLN A 39 15.16 1.82 17.57
CA GLN A 39 13.71 1.61 17.34
C GLN A 39 13.33 0.27 16.70
N GLY A 40 13.97 -0.84 17.09
CA GLY A 40 13.68 -2.18 16.54
C GLY A 40 14.40 -2.53 15.24
N TRP A 41 15.31 -1.68 14.78
CA TRP A 41 16.17 -1.93 13.63
C TRP A 41 17.51 -2.57 14.03
N THR A 42 17.98 -3.48 13.19
CA THR A 42 19.36 -3.99 13.20
C THR A 42 19.96 -3.87 11.79
N SER A 43 21.29 -3.90 11.69
CA SER A 43 21.99 -4.00 10.39
C SER A 43 22.58 -5.40 10.19
N THR A 44 23.19 -5.65 9.03
CA THR A 44 23.90 -6.91 8.77
C THR A 44 25.09 -7.08 9.72
N SER A 45 25.33 -8.31 10.20
CA SER A 45 26.51 -8.67 10.98
C SER A 45 27.52 -9.47 10.18
N ASP A 46 28.76 -9.51 10.66
CA ASP A 46 29.82 -10.43 10.19
C ASP A 46 29.48 -11.92 10.37
N GLY A 47 28.50 -12.25 11.24
CA GLY A 47 28.09 -13.63 11.52
C GLY A 47 28.98 -14.33 12.54
N GLU A 48 29.95 -13.62 13.11
CA GLU A 48 30.82 -14.11 14.18
C GLU A 48 30.08 -14.11 15.53
N VAL A 49 30.71 -14.71 16.54
CA VAL A 49 30.19 -14.75 17.91
C VAL A 49 31.21 -14.15 18.88
N PRO A 50 30.97 -12.96 19.47
CA PRO A 50 29.79 -12.11 19.30
C PRO A 50 29.75 -11.41 17.92
N PRO A 51 28.56 -11.09 17.39
CA PRO A 51 28.44 -10.48 16.08
C PRO A 51 28.89 -9.02 16.08
N THR A 52 29.65 -8.63 15.05
CA THR A 52 29.94 -7.23 14.73
C THR A 52 28.97 -6.75 13.66
N TYR A 53 28.20 -5.72 13.97
CA TYR A 53 27.23 -5.13 13.05
C TYR A 53 27.85 -4.02 12.20
N ILE A 54 27.52 -3.99 10.91
CA ILE A 54 27.96 -2.91 10.02
C ILE A 54 27.36 -1.56 10.41
N THR A 55 28.11 -0.49 10.15
CA THR A 55 27.75 0.87 10.54
C THR A 55 27.39 1.79 9.38
N SER A 56 27.50 1.30 8.14
CA SER A 56 27.22 2.07 6.92
C SER A 56 25.72 2.26 6.62
N GLN A 57 24.83 1.58 7.33
CA GLN A 57 23.39 1.69 7.16
C GLN A 57 22.87 2.76 8.12
N LEU A 58 22.30 3.85 7.59
CA LEU A 58 22.17 5.10 8.34
C LEU A 58 20.73 5.64 8.37
N VAL A 59 20.35 6.24 9.50
CA VAL A 59 19.40 7.35 9.50
C VAL A 59 20.12 8.55 8.89
N SER A 60 19.66 9.00 7.72
CA SER A 60 20.31 10.01 6.89
C SER A 60 19.40 11.22 6.69
N THR A 61 19.98 12.42 6.73
CA THR A 61 19.29 13.69 6.44
C THR A 61 19.54 14.17 5.00
N GLU A 62 20.08 13.32 4.14
CA GLU A 62 20.44 13.70 2.76
C GLU A 62 19.20 13.87 1.88
N MET A 63 18.20 13.00 2.08
CA MET A 63 16.97 12.92 1.28
C MET A 63 15.83 12.42 2.17
N ALA A 64 14.61 12.90 1.96
CA ALA A 64 13.40 12.41 2.63
C ALA A 64 12.17 12.71 1.75
N THR A 65 11.10 11.93 1.90
CA THR A 65 9.77 12.23 1.36
C THR A 65 8.81 12.71 2.45
N GLN A 66 9.05 12.32 3.70
CA GLN A 66 8.31 12.75 4.88
C GLN A 66 9.30 13.27 5.93
N GLY A 67 9.12 14.51 6.37
CA GLY A 67 10.01 15.08 7.39
C GLY A 67 11.38 15.46 6.81
N SER A 68 12.44 15.09 7.52
CA SER A 68 13.82 15.53 7.31
C SER A 68 14.83 14.40 7.21
N SER A 69 14.46 13.18 7.60
CA SER A 69 15.34 12.01 7.65
C SER A 69 14.75 10.85 6.84
N SER A 70 15.61 9.93 6.43
CA SER A 70 15.22 8.65 5.83
C SER A 70 16.23 7.57 6.18
N PHE A 71 15.87 6.31 5.94
CA PHE A 71 16.82 5.21 6.04
C PHE A 71 17.63 5.06 4.75
N LYS A 72 18.95 5.15 4.86
CA LYS A 72 19.89 4.96 3.76
C LYS A 72 20.59 3.61 3.90
N ILE A 73 20.45 2.76 2.88
CA ILE A 73 21.29 1.57 2.70
C ILE A 73 22.35 1.82 1.63
N THR A 74 23.59 1.44 1.93
CA THR A 74 24.76 1.73 1.09
C THR A 74 25.77 0.59 1.18
N PRO A 75 26.70 0.45 0.22
CA PRO A 75 27.68 -0.62 0.23
C PRO A 75 28.63 -0.47 1.41
N ASP A 76 28.83 -1.59 2.12
CA ASP A 76 29.71 -1.62 3.28
C ASP A 76 31.09 -2.15 2.88
N PRO A 77 32.19 -1.46 3.26
CA PRO A 77 33.54 -1.88 2.91
C PRO A 77 34.01 -3.16 3.62
N LEU A 78 33.32 -3.61 4.68
CA LEU A 78 33.63 -4.87 5.36
C LEU A 78 33.38 -6.08 4.46
N PHE A 79 32.46 -5.96 3.51
CA PHE A 79 32.10 -7.04 2.60
C PHE A 79 32.47 -6.69 1.16
N GLY A 80 32.81 -7.71 0.36
CA GLY A 80 32.82 -7.59 -1.10
C GLY A 80 31.40 -7.66 -1.68
N PRO A 81 31.27 -7.62 -3.02
CA PRO A 81 30.01 -7.94 -3.68
C PRO A 81 29.52 -9.35 -3.29
N GLN A 82 28.21 -9.49 -3.12
CA GLN A 82 27.55 -10.70 -2.65
C GLN A 82 26.82 -11.40 -3.80
N GLN A 83 26.61 -12.72 -3.67
CA GLN A 83 25.84 -13.48 -4.66
C GLN A 83 24.34 -13.15 -4.68
N GLY A 84 23.85 -12.46 -3.64
CA GLY A 84 22.49 -12.01 -3.54
C GLY A 84 22.32 -10.94 -2.47
N PRO A 85 21.12 -10.36 -2.36
CA PRO A 85 20.90 -9.19 -1.51
C PRO A 85 20.77 -9.59 -0.04
N VAL A 86 21.84 -9.35 0.71
CA VAL A 86 22.00 -9.74 2.12
C VAL A 86 22.59 -8.64 3.01
N ILE A 87 23.10 -7.56 2.42
CA ILE A 87 23.64 -6.40 3.15
C ILE A 87 22.54 -5.36 3.28
N GLY A 88 22.28 -4.85 4.49
CA GLY A 88 21.28 -3.80 4.69
C GLY A 88 20.77 -3.69 6.13
N GLY A 89 19.50 -3.31 6.26
CA GLY A 89 18.82 -3.14 7.55
C GLY A 89 17.55 -3.98 7.68
N PHE A 90 17.24 -4.34 8.93
CA PHE A 90 16.17 -5.25 9.28
C PHE A 90 15.31 -4.66 10.39
N TYR A 91 14.02 -4.51 10.15
CA TYR A 91 13.05 -4.04 11.14
C TYR A 91 12.27 -5.22 11.73
N THR A 92 12.39 -5.44 13.03
CA THR A 92 11.62 -6.49 13.72
C THR A 92 10.29 -5.94 14.22
N PHE A 93 9.19 -6.56 13.80
CA PHE A 93 7.86 -6.16 14.27
C PHE A 93 7.68 -6.55 15.74
N THR A 94 7.11 -5.64 16.54
CA THR A 94 6.72 -5.93 17.92
C THR A 94 5.59 -6.94 18.01
N ALA A 95 4.68 -6.94 17.03
CA ALA A 95 3.64 -7.93 16.82
C ALA A 95 3.69 -8.45 15.38
N PRO A 96 3.77 -9.77 15.15
CA PRO A 96 3.79 -10.32 13.79
C PRO A 96 2.54 -9.98 12.98
N LEU A 97 2.71 -9.74 11.68
CA LEU A 97 1.61 -9.55 10.74
C LEU A 97 1.14 -10.90 10.19
N THR A 98 -0.16 -11.04 9.94
CA THR A 98 -0.69 -12.22 9.24
C THR A 98 -0.43 -12.10 7.74
N TYR A 99 0.16 -13.14 7.13
CA TYR A 99 0.63 -13.12 5.74
C TYR A 99 -0.44 -12.80 4.69
N ASN A 100 -1.72 -13.02 5.00
CA ASN A 100 -2.86 -12.81 4.10
C ASN A 100 -3.78 -11.66 4.55
N SER A 101 -3.33 -10.82 5.47
CA SER A 101 -4.08 -9.65 5.92
C SER A 101 -3.13 -8.56 6.38
N PHE A 102 -2.48 -7.91 5.42
CA PHE A 102 -1.67 -6.73 5.72
C PHE A 102 -1.62 -5.77 4.53
N THR A 103 -1.35 -4.51 4.84
CA THR A 103 -0.87 -3.54 3.86
C THR A 103 0.44 -2.94 4.36
N GLN A 104 1.46 -2.95 3.50
CA GLN A 104 2.75 -2.31 3.75
C GLN A 104 3.08 -1.41 2.58
N SER A 105 3.61 -0.23 2.86
CA SER A 105 4.03 0.68 1.79
C SER A 105 5.14 1.59 2.26
N PHE A 106 6.03 1.97 1.35
CA PHE A 106 7.20 2.79 1.64
C PHE A 106 7.61 3.55 0.38
N ASP A 107 8.31 4.67 0.58
CA ASP A 107 8.92 5.43 -0.49
C ASP A 107 10.36 4.96 -0.65
N VAL A 108 10.82 4.83 -1.90
CA VAL A 108 12.19 4.39 -2.21
C VAL A 108 12.80 5.24 -3.31
N ARG A 109 14.09 5.56 -3.15
CA ARG A 109 14.90 6.22 -4.18
C ARG A 109 16.28 5.59 -4.28
N LEU A 110 16.60 5.07 -5.47
CA LEU A 110 17.87 4.41 -5.77
C LEU A 110 18.81 5.38 -6.50
N THR A 111 20.12 5.40 -6.20
CA THR A 111 21.01 6.48 -6.68
C THR A 111 21.69 6.24 -8.02
N GLN A 112 21.82 4.99 -8.44
CA GLN A 112 22.58 4.59 -9.63
C GLN A 112 21.84 3.50 -10.38
N LYS A 113 22.09 3.33 -11.68
CA LYS A 113 21.55 2.23 -12.51
C LYS A 113 22.54 1.91 -13.63
N ASN A 114 23.37 0.90 -13.42
CA ASN A 114 24.37 0.41 -14.37
C ASN A 114 24.80 -1.02 -13.97
N THR A 115 25.69 -1.64 -14.76
CA THR A 115 26.20 -3.01 -14.53
C THR A 115 27.04 -3.19 -13.28
N SER A 116 27.38 -2.12 -12.58
CA SER A 116 28.11 -2.13 -11.31
C SER A 116 27.23 -1.67 -10.14
N THR A 117 25.93 -1.51 -10.35
CA THR A 117 24.95 -1.16 -9.32
C THR A 117 24.44 -2.43 -8.66
N SER A 118 24.08 -2.33 -7.38
CA SER A 118 23.44 -3.42 -6.66
C SER A 118 22.04 -3.72 -7.18
N ASP A 119 21.62 -4.97 -7.03
CA ASP A 119 20.19 -5.30 -6.91
C ASP A 119 19.71 -4.87 -5.53
N PHE A 120 18.61 -4.12 -5.47
CA PHE A 120 18.01 -3.67 -4.21
C PHE A 120 16.69 -4.40 -3.97
N VAL A 121 16.58 -5.05 -2.82
CA VAL A 121 15.45 -5.91 -2.47
C VAL A 121 14.76 -5.44 -1.20
N PHE A 122 13.44 -5.45 -1.30
CA PHE A 122 12.55 -5.23 -0.17
C PHE A 122 11.73 -6.49 0.03
N ARG A 123 11.80 -7.06 1.22
CA ARG A 123 11.13 -8.32 1.53
C ARG A 123 10.58 -8.33 2.93
N THR A 124 9.58 -9.17 3.14
CA THR A 124 9.10 -9.52 4.47
C THR A 124 9.39 -10.98 4.72
N VAL A 125 9.67 -11.32 5.98
CA VAL A 125 10.09 -12.67 6.35
C VAL A 125 9.44 -13.13 7.64
N ASN A 126 9.38 -14.43 7.81
CA ASN A 126 9.32 -15.09 9.10
C ASN A 126 10.73 -15.58 9.45
N THR A 127 11.23 -15.28 10.64
CA THR A 127 12.57 -15.68 11.09
C THR A 127 12.59 -16.94 11.95
N ALA A 128 11.44 -17.55 12.24
CA ALA A 128 11.37 -18.77 13.04
C ALA A 128 11.94 -19.97 12.28
N GLY A 129 12.63 -20.86 12.99
CA GLY A 129 13.27 -22.04 12.39
C GLY A 129 14.31 -21.67 11.35
N ALA A 130 14.22 -22.27 10.15
CA ALA A 130 15.10 -21.95 9.02
C ALA A 130 14.80 -20.58 8.37
N GLY A 131 13.71 -19.92 8.78
CA GLY A 131 13.23 -18.70 8.17
C GLY A 131 12.54 -18.91 6.81
N SER A 132 11.66 -17.99 6.44
CA SER A 132 10.96 -18.01 5.16
C SER A 132 10.68 -16.61 4.66
N ILE A 133 10.89 -16.37 3.38
CA ILE A 133 10.41 -15.16 2.69
C ILE A 133 8.88 -15.22 2.59
N VAL A 134 8.20 -14.08 2.68
CA VAL A 134 6.74 -13.99 2.50
C VAL A 134 6.41 -13.07 1.34
N THR A 135 7.10 -11.93 1.23
CA THR A 135 7.05 -11.03 0.07
C THR A 135 8.44 -10.68 -0.41
N TYR A 136 8.58 -10.33 -1.68
CA TYR A 136 9.87 -9.97 -2.26
C TYR A 136 9.66 -9.13 -3.52
N ILE A 137 10.23 -7.94 -3.53
CA ILE A 137 10.35 -7.09 -4.71
C ILE A 137 11.82 -6.71 -4.90
N ASN A 138 12.33 -6.90 -6.11
CA ASN A 138 13.69 -6.58 -6.52
C ASN A 138 13.70 -5.45 -7.55
N PHE A 139 14.39 -4.38 -7.22
CA PHE A 139 14.80 -3.33 -8.14
C PHE A 139 16.17 -3.70 -8.68
N SER A 140 16.18 -4.38 -9.83
CA SER A 140 17.42 -4.94 -10.39
C SER A 140 18.28 -3.86 -11.02
N PHE A 141 19.61 -4.02 -10.97
CA PHE A 141 20.62 -3.09 -11.50
C PHE A 141 20.39 -2.66 -12.96
N ASN A 142 19.70 -3.50 -13.74
CA ASN A 142 19.37 -3.26 -15.15
C ASN A 142 18.10 -2.42 -15.35
N GLY A 143 17.45 -1.97 -14.28
CA GLY A 143 16.25 -1.14 -14.30
C GLY A 143 14.93 -1.90 -14.24
N LYS A 144 14.94 -3.23 -14.22
CA LYS A 144 13.72 -4.03 -14.08
C LYS A 144 13.22 -4.06 -12.64
N ILE A 145 11.90 -4.20 -12.48
CA ILE A 145 11.28 -4.51 -11.20
C ILE A 145 10.75 -5.94 -11.26
N LEU A 146 11.28 -6.80 -10.39
CA LEU A 146 10.98 -8.23 -10.36
C LEU A 146 10.28 -8.61 -9.06
N ILE A 147 9.38 -9.60 -9.12
CA ILE A 147 8.64 -10.12 -7.97
C ILE A 147 8.86 -11.63 -7.87
N VAL A 148 9.02 -12.16 -6.65
CA VAL A 148 9.09 -13.61 -6.46
C VAL A 148 7.71 -14.25 -6.61
N THR A 149 7.66 -15.41 -7.26
CA THR A 149 6.44 -16.22 -7.38
C THR A 149 6.32 -17.23 -6.25
N ALA A 150 5.08 -17.56 -5.89
CA ALA A 150 4.76 -18.48 -4.81
C ALA A 150 5.46 -19.84 -4.96
N GLY A 151 6.13 -20.28 -3.90
CA GLY A 151 6.73 -21.62 -3.77
C GLY A 151 7.86 -21.99 -4.73
N SER A 152 8.20 -21.17 -5.73
CA SER A 152 9.13 -21.57 -6.81
C SER A 152 10.50 -20.90 -6.74
N GLY A 153 10.63 -19.80 -6.01
CA GLY A 153 11.85 -18.96 -6.01
C GLY A 153 12.08 -18.18 -7.30
N THR A 154 11.25 -18.36 -8.33
CA THR A 154 11.41 -17.70 -9.63
C THR A 154 10.98 -16.25 -9.55
N LEU A 155 11.83 -15.36 -10.07
CA LEU A 155 11.54 -13.94 -10.24
C LEU A 155 10.83 -13.68 -11.57
N VAL A 156 9.72 -12.94 -11.52
CA VAL A 156 8.95 -12.52 -12.69
C VAL A 156 9.11 -11.03 -12.89
N ASP A 157 9.35 -10.63 -14.15
CA ASP A 157 9.42 -9.25 -14.57
C ASP A 157 8.03 -8.62 -14.60
N THR A 158 7.86 -7.51 -13.88
CA THR A 158 6.59 -6.77 -13.83
C THR A 158 6.35 -5.91 -15.06
N THR A 159 7.30 -5.86 -16.01
CA THR A 159 7.38 -4.96 -17.17
C THR A 159 7.57 -3.49 -16.82
N GLN A 160 7.51 -3.14 -15.53
CA GLN A 160 7.82 -1.81 -15.04
C GLN A 160 9.32 -1.63 -14.88
N THR A 161 9.75 -0.39 -15.08
CA THR A 161 11.15 -0.01 -14.91
C THR A 161 11.30 1.09 -13.88
N TRP A 162 12.46 1.11 -13.24
CA TRP A 162 12.85 2.20 -12.35
C TRP A 162 14.01 3.00 -12.94
N ASN A 163 14.11 4.25 -12.52
CA ASN A 163 15.18 5.16 -12.87
C ASN A 163 15.93 5.64 -11.63
N ALA A 164 17.24 5.77 -11.77
CA ALA A 164 18.06 6.33 -10.73
C ALA A 164 17.58 7.75 -10.40
N ASN A 165 17.72 8.10 -9.12
CA ASN A 165 17.44 9.40 -8.56
C ASN A 165 15.96 9.83 -8.55
N THR A 166 15.04 8.89 -8.74
CA THR A 166 13.58 9.11 -8.70
C THR A 166 12.97 8.41 -7.49
N TRP A 167 12.06 9.09 -6.80
CA TRP A 167 11.24 8.50 -5.73
C TRP A 167 10.11 7.66 -6.31
N TYR A 168 9.90 6.49 -5.73
CA TYR A 168 8.79 5.60 -6.02
C TYR A 168 8.06 5.20 -4.74
N ARG A 169 6.73 5.17 -4.79
CA ARG A 169 5.89 4.58 -3.74
C ARG A 169 5.68 3.10 -4.05
N VAL A 170 6.26 2.21 -3.24
CA VAL A 170 5.93 0.78 -3.27
C VAL A 170 4.79 0.53 -2.29
N LYS A 171 3.79 -0.24 -2.72
CA LYS A 171 2.70 -0.70 -1.85
C LYS A 171 2.40 -2.17 -2.11
N VAL A 172 2.30 -2.93 -1.04
CA VAL A 172 2.01 -4.36 -1.04
C VAL A 172 0.75 -4.58 -0.20
N VAL A 173 -0.27 -5.18 -0.82
CA VAL A 173 -1.55 -5.51 -0.18
C VAL A 173 -1.72 -7.01 -0.26
N SER A 174 -1.79 -7.67 0.89
CA SER A 174 -2.05 -9.11 0.97
C SER A 174 -3.39 -9.36 1.64
N THR A 175 -4.23 -10.15 0.97
CA THR A 175 -5.60 -10.49 1.36
C THR A 175 -5.77 -12.01 1.40
N ALA A 176 -6.90 -12.47 1.92
CA ALA A 176 -7.25 -13.89 1.89
C ALA A 176 -7.25 -14.50 0.47
N THR A 177 -7.45 -13.67 -0.58
CA THR A 177 -7.51 -14.12 -1.98
C THR A 177 -6.18 -14.05 -2.72
N GLY A 178 -5.16 -13.38 -2.15
CA GLY A 178 -3.87 -13.22 -2.79
C GLY A 178 -3.21 -11.89 -2.48
N ILE A 179 -2.11 -11.62 -3.18
CA ILE A 179 -1.25 -10.46 -2.98
C ILE A 179 -1.17 -9.59 -4.21
N GLN A 180 -1.11 -8.28 -4.01
CA GLN A 180 -1.01 -7.25 -5.02
C GLN A 180 0.17 -6.33 -4.71
N TYR A 181 0.94 -5.98 -5.75
CA TYR A 181 2.03 -5.02 -5.66
C TYR A 181 1.72 -3.82 -6.53
N TYR A 182 2.03 -2.63 -6.02
CA TYR A 182 1.81 -1.36 -6.69
C TYR A 182 3.09 -0.53 -6.68
N LEU A 183 3.29 0.22 -7.76
CA LEU A 183 4.32 1.25 -7.90
C LEU A 183 3.64 2.57 -8.26
N ASN A 184 3.79 3.60 -7.44
CA ASN A 184 3.10 4.89 -7.61
C ASN A 184 1.59 4.71 -7.85
N ASP A 185 0.96 3.88 -6.99
CA ASP A 185 -0.45 3.48 -7.04
C ASP A 185 -0.90 2.72 -8.31
N THR A 186 0.00 2.46 -9.25
CA THR A 186 -0.27 1.58 -10.40
C THR A 186 -0.07 0.12 -10.00
N LEU A 187 -1.06 -0.74 -10.24
CA LEU A 187 -0.93 -2.19 -10.00
C LEU A 187 0.09 -2.78 -10.98
N ILE A 188 1.15 -3.41 -10.46
CA ILE A 188 2.25 -3.98 -11.26
C ILE A 188 2.29 -5.50 -11.23
N TYR A 189 1.67 -6.13 -10.23
CA TYR A 189 1.64 -7.58 -10.09
C TYR A 189 0.47 -8.03 -9.21
N THR A 190 -0.07 -9.20 -9.52
CA THR A 190 -1.01 -9.94 -8.66
C THR A 190 -0.61 -11.41 -8.65
N GLY A 191 -0.68 -12.05 -7.48
CA GLY A 191 -0.33 -13.45 -7.33
C GLY A 191 -0.69 -13.98 -5.94
N GLN A 192 0.12 -14.92 -5.45
CA GLN A 192 0.05 -15.43 -4.08
C GLN A 192 1.32 -15.04 -3.30
N PRO A 193 1.25 -14.86 -1.97
CA PRO A 193 2.44 -14.72 -1.13
C PRO A 193 3.45 -15.85 -1.39
N TYR A 194 4.74 -15.59 -1.19
CA TYR A 194 5.79 -16.59 -1.42
C TYR A 194 5.59 -17.82 -0.55
N SER A 195 5.27 -17.58 0.72
CA SER A 195 4.93 -18.59 1.73
C SER A 195 3.75 -18.10 2.59
N ASN A 196 3.14 -19.02 3.31
CA ASN A 196 1.99 -18.77 4.18
C ASN A 196 2.38 -18.54 5.65
N SER A 197 3.61 -18.07 5.90
CA SER A 197 4.14 -17.82 7.24
C SER A 197 3.80 -16.42 7.72
N ASN A 198 3.41 -16.24 8.99
CA ASN A 198 3.28 -14.91 9.59
C ASN A 198 4.57 -14.10 9.43
N ILE A 199 4.46 -12.79 9.25
CA ILE A 199 5.61 -11.91 9.03
C ILE A 199 6.05 -11.35 10.38
N ASN A 200 7.32 -11.52 10.75
CA ASN A 200 7.87 -10.94 11.97
C ASN A 200 9.04 -9.98 11.72
N ARG A 201 9.49 -9.83 10.47
CA ARG A 201 10.52 -8.86 10.10
C ARG A 201 10.35 -8.34 8.67
N MET A 202 10.77 -7.10 8.45
CA MET A 202 10.89 -6.47 7.13
C MET A 202 12.35 -6.13 6.87
N ASP A 203 12.83 -6.44 5.67
CA ASP A 203 14.23 -6.31 5.28
C ASP A 203 14.35 -5.34 4.09
N PHE A 204 15.34 -4.44 4.17
CA PHE A 204 15.78 -3.58 3.08
C PHE A 204 17.24 -3.90 2.82
N VAL A 205 17.52 -4.61 1.73
CA VAL A 205 18.83 -5.24 1.49
C VAL A 205 19.31 -5.06 0.06
N HIS A 206 20.61 -5.20 -0.14
CA HIS A 206 21.27 -5.16 -1.43
C HIS A 206 22.46 -6.14 -1.47
N ASP A 207 22.99 -6.41 -2.65
CA ASP A 207 24.06 -7.40 -2.89
C ASP A 207 25.47 -6.78 -2.89
N ASN A 208 25.61 -5.60 -2.26
CA ASN A 208 26.90 -4.93 -1.98
C ASN A 208 27.78 -4.60 -3.20
N TYR A 209 27.18 -4.40 -4.36
CA TYR A 209 27.80 -3.66 -5.46
C TYR A 209 27.65 -2.15 -5.24
N GLY A 210 27.73 -1.31 -6.27
CA GLY A 210 27.56 0.13 -6.17
C GLY A 210 26.12 0.59 -5.92
N GLY A 211 25.94 1.91 -5.82
CA GLY A 211 24.65 2.55 -5.60
C GLY A 211 24.20 2.55 -4.13
N SER A 212 23.15 3.28 -3.83
CA SER A 212 22.52 3.34 -2.50
C SER A 212 21.01 3.50 -2.68
N ALA A 213 20.25 3.15 -1.65
CA ALA A 213 18.81 3.41 -1.62
C ALA A 213 18.44 4.21 -0.36
N TYR A 214 17.54 5.18 -0.54
CA TYR A 214 16.86 5.89 0.54
C TYR A 214 15.45 5.35 0.66
N ILE A 215 14.99 5.14 1.88
CA ILE A 215 13.71 4.56 2.23
C ILE A 215 13.03 5.42 3.28
N ASP A 216 11.78 5.79 3.05
CA ASP A 216 11.06 6.69 3.94
C ASP A 216 9.54 6.42 3.92
N ASN A 217 8.79 7.06 4.83
CA ASN A 217 7.33 7.07 4.87
C ASN A 217 6.75 5.64 4.85
N ILE A 218 7.35 4.77 5.66
CA ILE A 218 6.92 3.39 5.81
C ILE A 218 5.58 3.41 6.56
N LYS A 219 4.57 2.78 5.99
CA LYS A 219 3.23 2.63 6.57
C LYS A 219 2.90 1.15 6.65
N ILE A 220 2.57 0.70 7.86
CA ILE A 220 2.20 -0.70 8.15
C ILE A 220 0.80 -0.70 8.76
N ASN A 221 -0.08 -1.48 8.15
CA ASN A 221 -1.42 -1.73 8.64
C ASN A 221 -1.62 -3.24 8.84
N ASN A 222 -2.06 -3.61 10.05
CA ASN A 222 -2.35 -5.00 10.45
C ASN A 222 -3.67 -5.53 9.85
N GLU A 223 -4.34 -4.69 9.08
CA GLU A 223 -5.44 -5.09 8.22
C GLU A 223 -5.02 -4.81 6.78
N ALA A 224 -5.26 -5.78 5.89
CA ALA A 224 -5.74 -5.37 4.59
C ALA A 224 -7.09 -4.70 4.86
N SER A 225 -7.07 -3.40 5.21
CA SER A 225 -8.26 -2.55 5.15
C SER A 225 -8.98 -3.00 3.90
N LEU A 226 -10.23 -3.46 4.05
CA LEU A 226 -11.06 -3.85 2.92
C LEU A 226 -10.68 -2.92 1.77
N SER A 227 -10.15 -3.49 0.70
CA SER A 227 -9.97 -2.78 -0.54
C SER A 227 -11.39 -2.39 -0.97
N THR A 228 -11.89 -1.31 -0.39
CA THR A 228 -13.13 -0.69 -0.78
C THR A 228 -12.79 0.01 -2.07
N LYS A 229 -12.94 -0.75 -3.15
CA LYS A 229 -13.29 -0.24 -4.48
C LYS A 229 -12.52 1.01 -4.88
N ASP A 230 -11.20 0.94 -5.01
CA ASP A 230 -10.51 1.87 -5.90
C ASP A 230 -9.49 1.11 -6.75
N ALA A 231 -9.81 1.09 -8.05
CA ALA A 231 -8.99 0.66 -9.19
C ALA A 231 -8.73 -0.84 -9.40
N VAL A 232 -9.78 -1.56 -9.80
CA VAL A 232 -9.77 -2.19 -11.14
C VAL A 232 -11.08 -1.76 -11.81
N LYS A 233 -11.04 -0.68 -12.59
CA LYS A 233 -12.05 -0.39 -13.61
C LYS A 233 -11.93 -1.49 -14.67
N ASN A 234 -12.50 -2.65 -14.39
CA ASN A 234 -12.95 -3.54 -15.45
C ASN A 234 -14.17 -2.87 -16.06
N ASP A 235 -14.09 -2.71 -17.37
CA ASP A 235 -14.78 -1.77 -18.23
C ASP A 235 -16.30 -2.04 -18.32
N VAL A 236 -17.04 -1.67 -17.27
CA VAL A 236 -18.50 -1.52 -17.31
C VAL A 236 -18.80 -0.06 -16.99
N LYS A 237 -18.79 0.78 -18.02
CA LYS A 237 -19.03 2.21 -17.93
C LYS A 237 -20.49 2.46 -17.54
N LEU A 238 -20.74 2.78 -16.27
CA LEU A 238 -21.91 3.57 -15.89
C LEU A 238 -21.51 5.05 -15.95
N SER A 239 -22.27 5.88 -16.67
CA SER A 239 -22.06 7.32 -16.72
C SER A 239 -23.38 8.07 -16.57
N ILE A 240 -23.31 9.28 -16.03
CA ILE A 240 -24.48 10.15 -15.81
C ILE A 240 -24.33 11.48 -16.53
N TYR A 241 -25.41 11.94 -17.16
CA TYR A 241 -25.43 13.23 -17.85
C TYR A 241 -26.83 13.85 -17.94
N PRO A 242 -26.98 15.18 -17.97
CA PRO A 242 -25.94 16.18 -17.71
C PRO A 242 -25.56 16.24 -16.23
N ASN A 243 -24.32 16.65 -15.96
CA ASN A 243 -23.85 17.05 -14.63
C ASN A 243 -22.97 18.31 -14.81
N PRO A 244 -23.36 19.50 -14.31
CA PRO A 244 -24.52 19.77 -13.47
C PRO A 244 -25.88 19.57 -14.15
N ALA A 245 -26.86 19.06 -13.41
CA ALA A 245 -28.22 18.76 -13.86
C ALA A 245 -29.20 19.88 -13.52
N THR A 246 -30.24 20.06 -14.34
CA THR A 246 -31.30 21.06 -14.13
C THR A 246 -32.67 20.40 -13.97
N GLU A 247 -33.05 19.51 -14.88
CA GLU A 247 -34.37 18.86 -14.88
C GLU A 247 -34.29 17.35 -14.73
N PHE A 248 -33.33 16.71 -15.39
CA PHE A 248 -33.14 15.26 -15.35
C PHE A 248 -31.66 14.87 -15.40
N ILE A 249 -31.39 13.62 -15.05
CA ILE A 249 -30.11 12.93 -15.23
C ILE A 249 -30.37 11.64 -15.98
N LYS A 250 -29.66 11.42 -17.07
CA LYS A 250 -29.67 10.17 -17.83
C LYS A 250 -28.51 9.27 -17.40
N ILE A 251 -28.81 8.00 -17.19
CA ILE A 251 -27.88 6.96 -16.77
C ILE A 251 -27.55 6.11 -18.01
N THR A 252 -26.29 6.09 -18.44
CA THR A 252 -25.80 5.17 -19.48
C THR A 252 -25.12 3.99 -18.83
N THR A 253 -25.57 2.77 -19.10
CA THR A 253 -24.94 1.53 -18.62
C THR A 253 -25.26 0.37 -19.57
N PRO A 254 -24.34 -0.58 -19.80
CA PRO A 254 -24.64 -1.78 -20.58
C PRO A 254 -25.52 -2.79 -19.82
N ASN A 255 -25.69 -2.61 -18.50
CA ASN A 255 -26.49 -3.49 -17.65
C ASN A 255 -27.87 -2.92 -17.40
N LYS A 256 -28.88 -3.78 -17.31
CA LYS A 256 -30.25 -3.38 -16.97
C LYS A 256 -30.29 -2.75 -15.57
N ILE A 257 -30.89 -1.56 -15.50
CA ILE A 257 -31.14 -0.85 -14.25
C ILE A 257 -32.31 -1.53 -13.53
N ARG A 258 -32.12 -1.87 -12.26
CA ARG A 258 -33.14 -2.44 -11.38
C ARG A 258 -33.80 -1.38 -10.52
N HIS A 259 -32.97 -0.53 -9.93
CA HIS A 259 -33.41 0.44 -8.94
C HIS A 259 -32.49 1.65 -8.92
N VAL A 260 -33.05 2.81 -8.59
CA VAL A 260 -32.33 4.07 -8.50
C VAL A 260 -32.80 4.84 -7.29
N GLU A 261 -31.85 5.34 -6.50
CA GLU A 261 -32.10 6.17 -5.33
C GLU A 261 -31.23 7.41 -5.36
N VAL A 262 -31.74 8.51 -4.83
CA VAL A 262 -30.97 9.74 -4.66
C VAL A 262 -30.94 10.11 -3.19
N TYR A 263 -29.77 10.53 -2.73
CA TYR A 263 -29.52 10.98 -1.37
C TYR A 263 -28.93 12.39 -1.40
N ASP A 264 -29.34 13.24 -0.46
CA ASP A 264 -28.62 14.50 -0.21
C ASP A 264 -27.31 14.24 0.55
N MET A 265 -26.48 15.27 0.72
CA MET A 265 -25.20 15.16 1.42
C MET A 265 -25.33 14.87 2.92
N SER A 266 -26.52 14.97 3.51
CA SER A 266 -26.79 14.55 4.89
C SER A 266 -27.14 13.07 5.01
N GLY A 267 -27.25 12.36 3.88
CA GLY A 267 -27.65 10.96 3.82
C GLY A 267 -29.16 10.75 3.82
N LYS A 268 -29.97 11.81 3.72
CA LYS A 268 -31.42 11.70 3.61
C LYS A 268 -31.79 11.34 2.18
N ARG A 269 -32.59 10.28 2.03
CA ARG A 269 -33.19 9.88 0.76
C ARG A 269 -34.16 10.97 0.28
N VAL A 270 -34.04 11.35 -0.98
CA VAL A 270 -34.94 12.29 -1.65
C VAL A 270 -35.79 11.55 -2.67
N ASP A 271 -37.06 11.93 -2.76
CA ASP A 271 -37.98 11.31 -3.70
C ASP A 271 -37.67 11.76 -5.13
N ILE A 272 -37.49 10.78 -6.01
CA ILE A 272 -37.27 10.98 -7.43
C ILE A 272 -38.20 10.08 -8.23
N THR A 273 -38.38 10.40 -9.50
CA THR A 273 -39.08 9.54 -10.45
C THR A 273 -38.09 9.04 -11.48
N LEU A 274 -38.00 7.72 -11.63
CA LEU A 274 -37.23 7.07 -12.69
C LEU A 274 -38.16 6.78 -13.87
N ASN A 275 -37.77 7.20 -15.07
CA ASN A 275 -38.48 6.91 -16.31
C ASN A 275 -37.49 6.32 -17.33
N GLY A 276 -37.45 4.98 -17.41
CA GLY A 276 -36.43 4.26 -18.16
C GLY A 276 -35.04 4.48 -17.56
N ASP A 277 -34.18 5.17 -18.29
CA ASP A 277 -32.82 5.53 -17.88
C ASP A 277 -32.67 6.99 -17.41
N GLN A 278 -33.79 7.72 -17.28
CA GLN A 278 -33.82 9.11 -16.85
C GLN A 278 -34.39 9.28 -15.44
N VAL A 279 -33.66 9.99 -14.61
CA VAL A 279 -34.02 10.37 -13.24
C VAL A 279 -34.48 11.82 -13.26
N ASN A 280 -35.73 12.08 -12.88
CA ASN A 280 -36.24 13.44 -12.74
C ASN A 280 -35.69 14.07 -11.45
N VAL A 281 -34.97 15.19 -11.60
CA VAL A 281 -34.35 15.94 -10.49
C VAL A 281 -34.87 17.38 -10.41
N ARG A 282 -35.91 17.75 -11.18
CA ARG A 282 -36.42 19.13 -11.29
C ARG A 282 -36.79 19.75 -9.94
N ASN A 283 -37.36 18.93 -9.05
CA ASN A 283 -37.87 19.36 -7.75
C ASN A 283 -36.79 19.38 -6.64
N LEU A 284 -35.56 18.98 -6.96
CA LEU A 284 -34.45 19.05 -6.02
C LEU A 284 -33.92 20.48 -5.92
N SER A 285 -33.64 20.93 -4.69
CA SER A 285 -32.94 22.18 -4.44
C SER A 285 -31.52 22.13 -5.00
N SER A 286 -30.96 23.29 -5.38
CA SER A 286 -29.58 23.40 -5.83
C SER A 286 -28.60 22.86 -4.78
N GLY A 287 -27.67 22.00 -5.19
CA GLY A 287 -26.78 21.31 -4.25
C GLY A 287 -26.13 20.06 -4.81
N ALA A 288 -25.28 19.42 -4.02
CA ALA A 288 -24.68 18.13 -4.36
C ALA A 288 -25.57 16.98 -3.86
N TYR A 289 -25.64 15.91 -4.66
CA TYR A 289 -26.42 14.72 -4.37
C TYR A 289 -25.63 13.47 -4.77
N LEU A 290 -25.99 12.34 -4.16
CA LEU A 290 -25.49 11.01 -4.51
C LEU A 290 -26.60 10.21 -5.18
N LEU A 291 -26.33 9.73 -6.39
CA LEU A 291 -27.18 8.82 -7.14
C LEU A 291 -26.68 7.39 -6.95
N ASN A 292 -27.48 6.54 -6.33
CA ASN A 292 -27.22 5.12 -6.21
C ASN A 292 -28.00 4.37 -7.30
N VAL A 293 -27.30 3.60 -8.14
CA VAL A 293 -27.89 2.82 -9.24
C VAL A 293 -27.59 1.35 -9.02
N GLU A 294 -28.64 0.57 -8.81
CA GLU A 294 -28.57 -0.89 -8.77
C GLU A 294 -28.82 -1.45 -10.17
N THR A 295 -27.91 -2.30 -10.64
CA THR A 295 -28.03 -3.01 -11.92
C THR A 295 -28.01 -4.52 -11.68
N ASP A 296 -28.38 -5.31 -12.68
CA ASP A 296 -28.30 -6.79 -12.61
C ASP A 296 -26.89 -7.32 -12.25
N GLY A 297 -25.83 -6.54 -12.47
CA GLY A 297 -24.45 -6.93 -12.16
C GLY A 297 -23.90 -6.37 -10.86
N ARG A 298 -24.03 -5.05 -10.64
CA ARG A 298 -23.46 -4.36 -9.47
C ARG A 298 -24.15 -3.02 -9.18
N ASN A 299 -23.91 -2.50 -7.98
CA ASN A 299 -24.36 -1.17 -7.56
C ASN A 299 -23.28 -0.13 -7.85
N PHE A 300 -23.71 1.03 -8.34
CA PHE A 300 -22.89 2.20 -8.64
C PHE A 300 -23.36 3.39 -7.82
N THR A 301 -22.43 4.24 -7.39
CA THR A 301 -22.76 5.49 -6.70
C THR A 301 -22.06 6.63 -7.40
N GLU A 302 -22.82 7.57 -7.94
CA GLU A 302 -22.31 8.71 -8.70
C GLU A 302 -22.73 10.01 -8.03
N LYS A 303 -21.80 10.97 -7.94
CA LYS A 303 -22.09 12.30 -7.41
C LYS A 303 -22.51 13.23 -8.54
N PHE A 304 -23.61 13.97 -8.35
CA PHE A 304 -24.02 15.02 -9.28
C PHE A 304 -24.33 16.34 -8.58
N ILE A 305 -24.29 17.42 -9.35
CA ILE A 305 -24.64 18.77 -8.91
C ILE A 305 -25.97 19.17 -9.53
N LYS A 306 -26.97 19.51 -8.71
CA LYS A 306 -28.20 20.16 -9.13
C LYS A 306 -27.99 21.67 -9.17
N LYS A 307 -28.29 22.30 -10.31
CA LYS A 307 -28.39 23.76 -10.44
C LYS A 307 -29.78 24.25 -10.08
#